data_AF-A0A939KC38-F1
#
_entry.id   AF-A0A939KC38-F1
#
_cell.length_a   1.000
_cell.length_b   1.000
_cell.length_c   1.000
_cell.angle_alpha   90.00
_cell.angle_beta   90.00
_cell.angle_gamma   90.00
#
_symmetry.space_group_name_H-M   'P 1'
#
loop_
_entity.id
_entity.type
_entity.pdbx_description
1 polymer ?
#
loop_
_entity_poly.entity_id
_entity_poly.type
_entity_poly.pdbx_seq_one_letter_code
_entity_poly.pdbx_strand_id
1 'polypeptide(L)' 'MGRVRSKSDLPEKICVVCQRPFAWRKKWQDCWDEVKYCSERCRRRRSHAKN' A
#
# COMPACT_ATOMS: atom_id res chain seq x y z
N MET A 1 20.14 15.20 20.40
CA MET A 1 18.92 15.08 19.58
C MET A 1 18.87 13.72 18.90
N GLY A 2 18.09 12.76 19.41
CA GLY A 2 17.83 11.51 18.70
C GLY A 2 17.02 11.81 17.45
N ARG A 3 17.58 11.58 16.26
CA ARG A 3 16.87 11.75 14.99
C ARG A 3 15.74 10.72 14.95
N VAL A 4 14.55 11.12 15.36
CA VAL A 4 13.32 10.40 15.04
C VAL A 4 13.27 10.41 13.53
N ARG A 5 13.62 9.30 12.88
CA ARG A 5 13.29 9.11 11.47
C ARG A 5 11.77 9.11 11.42
N SER A 6 11.22 10.25 11.04
CA SER A 6 9.80 10.45 10.82
C SER A 6 9.32 9.34 9.88
N LYS A 7 8.27 8.61 10.26
CA LYS A 7 7.61 7.63 9.37
C LYS A 7 7.09 8.27 8.07
N SER A 8 7.16 9.60 7.98
CA SER A 8 6.81 10.46 6.84
C SER A 8 7.70 10.31 5.60
N ASP A 9 8.88 9.69 5.70
CA ASP A 9 9.74 9.42 4.51
C ASP A 9 9.40 8.10 3.80
N LEU A 10 8.42 7.35 4.29
CA LEU A 10 8.03 6.10 3.66
C LEU A 10 7.23 6.41 2.39
N PRO A 11 7.52 5.74 1.26
CA PRO A 11 6.74 5.95 0.05
C PRO A 11 5.29 5.55 0.32
N GLU A 12 4.38 6.45 -0.03
CA GLU A 12 2.93 6.23 0.04
C GLU A 12 2.39 5.95 -1.36
N LYS A 13 1.47 5.01 -1.47
CA LYS A 13 0.76 4.69 -2.72
C LYS A 13 -0.74 4.83 -2.51
N ILE A 14 -1.48 5.07 -3.59
CA ILE A 14 -2.95 5.11 -3.56
C ILE A 14 -3.51 3.74 -3.95
N CYS A 15 -4.45 3.23 -3.15
CA CYS A 15 -5.11 1.97 -3.46
C CYS A 15 -6.10 2.14 -4.62
N VAL A 16 -5.96 1.38 -5.70
CA VAL A 16 -6.84 1.49 -6.89
C VAL A 16 -8.29 1.03 -6.66
N VAL A 17 -8.61 0.47 -5.48
CA VAL A 17 -9.94 -0.06 -5.16
C VAL A 17 -10.69 0.82 -4.17
N CYS A 18 -10.02 1.31 -3.13
CA CYS A 18 -10.63 2.16 -2.11
C CYS A 18 -10.14 3.60 -2.15
N GLN A 19 -9.21 3.95 -3.04
CA GLN A 19 -8.66 5.28 -3.25
C GLN A 19 -8.05 5.92 -1.99
N ARG A 20 -7.71 5.10 -1.00
CA ARG A 20 -7.08 5.56 0.25
C ARG A 20 -5.55 5.47 0.13
N PRO A 21 -4.81 6.49 0.62
CA PRO A 21 -3.38 6.41 0.72
C PRO A 21 -2.96 5.31 1.70
N PHE A 22 -1.88 4.62 1.39
CA PHE A 22 -1.29 3.63 2.27
C PHE A 22 0.24 3.70 2.19
N ALA A 23 0.88 3.69 3.35
CA ALA A 23 2.32 3.74 3.47
C ALA A 23 2.97 2.37 3.22
N TRP A 24 4.22 2.40 2.77
CA TRP A 24 5.09 1.24 2.67
C TRP A 24 5.12 0.41 3.95
N ARG A 25 5.21 -0.92 3.80
CA ARG A 25 5.32 -1.88 4.90
C ARG A 25 6.47 -2.83 4.61
N LYS A 26 7.16 -3.28 5.67
CA LYS A 26 8.29 -4.21 5.56
C LYS A 26 7.99 -5.49 4.77
N LYS A 27 6.76 -6.00 4.86
CA LYS A 27 6.31 -7.17 4.08
C LYS A 27 6.25 -6.97 2.57
N TRP A 28 6.38 -5.74 2.11
CA TRP A 28 6.34 -5.37 0.69
C TRP A 28 7.72 -4.98 0.18
N GLN A 29 8.79 -5.22 0.94
CA GLN A 29 10.14 -4.84 0.53
C GLN A 29 10.50 -5.36 -0.87
N ASP A 30 10.16 -6.61 -1.17
CA ASP A 30 10.52 -7.26 -2.45
C ASP A 30 9.52 -6.99 -3.58
N CYS A 31 8.25 -6.70 -3.27
CA CYS A 31 7.17 -6.55 -4.26
C CYS A 31 6.54 -5.15 -4.27
N TRP A 32 7.16 -4.15 -3.64
CA TRP A 32 6.53 -2.84 -3.45
C TRP A 32 6.09 -2.22 -4.77
N ASP A 33 6.87 -2.39 -5.84
CA ASP A 33 6.56 -1.86 -7.16
C ASP A 33 5.20 -2.38 -7.70
N GLU A 34 4.95 -3.68 -7.52
CA GLU A 34 3.72 -4.35 -7.95
C GLU A 34 2.52 -4.10 -7.03
N VAL A 35 2.75 -3.65 -5.78
CA VAL A 35 1.69 -3.43 -4.79
C VAL A 35 0.87 -2.18 -5.16
N LYS A 36 -0.36 -2.42 -5.64
CA LYS A 36 -1.37 -1.39 -6.00
C LYS A 36 -2.56 -1.34 -5.03
N TYR A 37 -2.58 -2.21 -4.03
CA TYR A 37 -3.72 -2.42 -3.12
C TYR A 37 -3.29 -2.32 -1.66
N CYS A 38 -4.04 -1.57 -0.84
CA CYS A 38 -3.73 -1.39 0.58
C CYS A 38 -3.89 -2.68 1.42
N SER A 39 -4.65 -3.66 0.92
CA SER A 39 -5.00 -4.89 1.62
C SER A 39 -5.37 -6.00 0.64
N GLU A 40 -5.28 -7.25 1.11
CA GLU A 40 -5.74 -8.40 0.34
C GLU A 40 -7.25 -8.33 0.03
N ARG A 41 -8.05 -7.78 0.95
CA ARG A 41 -9.47 -7.51 0.72
C ARG A 41 -9.70 -6.67 -0.54
N CYS A 42 -8.90 -5.61 -0.72
CA CYS A 42 -8.98 -4.76 -1.91
C CYS A 42 -8.54 -5.53 -3.17
N ARG A 43 -7.47 -6.32 -3.09
CA ARG A 43 -7.02 -7.19 -4.20
C ARG A 43 -8.14 -8.15 -4.65
N ARG A 44 -8.79 -8.84 -3.70
CA ARG A 44 -9.91 -9.77 -3.98
C ARG A 44 -11.14 -9.05 -4.53
N ARG A 45 -11.45 -7.84 -4.05
CA ARG A 45 -12.59 -7.05 -4.53
C ARG A 45 -12.46 -6.65 -6.00
N ARG A 46 -11.24 -6.34 -6.48
CA ARG A 46 -10.98 -6.08 -7.91
C ARG A 46 -11.31 -7.30 -8.78
N SER A 47 -11.00 -8.52 -8.32
CA SER A 47 -11.35 -9.75 -9.05
C SER A 47 -12.85 -9.98 -9.15
N HIS A 48 -13.65 -9.40 -8.26
CA HIS A 48 -15.10 -9.56 -8.26
C HIS A 48 -15.84 -8.52 -9.14
N ALA A 49 -15.11 -7.61 -9.79
CA ALA A 49 -15.68 -6.62 -10.72
C ALA A 49 -15.83 -7.14 -12.17
N LYS A 50 -15.74 -8.47 -12.36
CA LYS A 50 -16.21 -9.16 -13.57
C LYS A 50 -17.49 -9.94 -13.25
N ASN A 51 -18.53 -9.22 -12.88
CA ASN A 51 -19.93 -9.63 -13.01
C ASN A 51 -20.79 -8.37 -12.98
#